data_AF-A0A968XJY5-F1
#
_entry.id   AF-A0A968XJY5-F1
#
_cell.length_a   1.000
_cell.length_b   1.000
_cell.length_c   1.000
_cell.angle_alpha   90.00
_cell.angle_beta   90.00
_cell.angle_gamma   90.00
#
_symmetry.space_group_name_H-M   'P 1'
#
loop_
_entity.id
_entity.type
_entity.pdbx_description
1 polymer ?
#
loop_
_entity_poly.entity_id
_entity_poly.type
_entity_poly.pdbx_seq_one_letter_code
_entity_poly.pdbx_strand_id
1 'polypeptide(L)'
;EINLDIESGVVYAKSNMGATVNLKGKSSYLEVLAKMGGVVHASHHISKSAYVSASMGSDVTIYASEEVDIAANFGAEVKYSGDPVIRHTNKRMGADINKN
;
A
#
# COMPACT_ATOMS: atom_id res chain seq x y z
N GLU A 1 -5.80 3.32 15.75
CA GLU A 1 -6.27 3.44 14.35
C GLU A 1 -6.23 4.91 13.94
N ILE A 2 -5.91 5.19 12.67
CA ILE A 2 -5.94 6.53 12.07
C ILE A 2 -6.87 6.51 10.87
N ASN A 3 -7.73 7.51 10.75
CA ASN A 3 -8.62 7.72 9.62
C ASN A 3 -8.37 9.11 9.05
N LEU A 4 -7.97 9.20 7.78
CA LEU A 4 -7.62 10.48 7.16
C LEU A 4 -8.17 10.57 5.73
N ASP A 5 -8.75 11.72 5.41
CA ASP A 5 -9.07 12.14 4.04
C ASP A 5 -8.12 13.28 3.69
N ILE A 6 -7.24 13.06 2.70
CA ILE A 6 -6.14 13.98 2.39
C ILE A 6 -5.95 14.12 0.88
N GLU A 7 -5.78 15.37 0.46
CA GLU A 7 -5.31 15.72 -0.87
C GLU A 7 -3.94 16.40 -0.77
N SER A 8 -2.91 15.76 -1.32
CA SER A 8 -1.53 16.26 -1.27
C SER A 8 -0.76 15.77 -2.48
N GLY A 9 0.30 16.47 -2.90
CA GLY A 9 1.19 15.94 -3.93
C GLY A 9 1.83 14.60 -3.53
N VAL A 10 2.18 14.47 -2.25
CA VAL A 10 2.91 13.34 -1.69
C VAL A 10 2.29 12.93 -0.35
N VAL A 11 2.09 11.62 -0.15
CA VAL A 11 1.59 11.04 1.10
C VAL A 11 2.51 9.90 1.53
N TYR A 12 2.95 9.93 2.79
CA TYR A 12 3.71 8.85 3.42
C TYR A 12 2.87 8.23 4.53
N ALA A 13 2.59 6.94 4.42
CA ALA A 13 1.80 6.18 5.37
C ALA A 13 2.64 5.08 6.01
N LYS A 14 2.69 5.05 7.34
CA LYS A 14 3.43 4.03 8.08
C LYS A 14 2.55 3.35 9.11
N SER A 15 2.54 2.03 9.09
CA SER A 15 1.80 1.19 10.03
C SER A 15 2.67 0.08 10.58
N ASN A 16 2.78 -0.01 11.90
CA ASN A 16 3.65 -0.97 12.59
C ASN A 16 2.90 -1.62 13.75
N MET A 17 3.27 -2.86 14.10
CA MET A 17 2.85 -3.53 15.33
C MET A 17 1.31 -3.56 15.51
N GLY A 18 0.58 -4.01 14.47
CA GLY A 18 -0.88 -4.11 14.53
C GLY A 18 -1.64 -2.78 14.42
N ALA A 19 -0.96 -1.65 14.18
CA ALA A 19 -1.65 -0.40 13.90
C ALA A 19 -2.46 -0.48 12.60
N THR A 20 -3.45 0.39 12.47
CA THR A 20 -4.30 0.49 11.26
C THR A 20 -4.37 1.93 10.80
N VAL A 21 -4.13 2.14 9.50
CA VAL A 21 -4.25 3.44 8.82
C VAL A 21 -5.25 3.30 7.68
N ASN A 22 -6.33 4.08 7.70
CA ASN A 22 -7.28 4.17 6.60
C ASN A 22 -7.11 5.52 5.90
N LEU A 23 -6.83 5.49 4.60
CA LEU A 23 -6.62 6.67 3.77
C LEU A 23 -7.68 6.78 2.66
N LYS A 24 -8.16 8.00 2.48
CA LYS A 24 -8.99 8.44 1.35
C LYS A 24 -8.40 9.72 0.75
N GLY A 25 -8.95 10.16 -0.38
CA GLY A 25 -8.54 11.39 -1.06
C GLY A 25 -7.64 11.09 -2.26
N LYS A 26 -6.62 11.93 -2.50
CA LYS A 26 -5.78 11.82 -3.70
C LYS A 26 -4.34 12.27 -3.50
N SER A 27 -3.44 11.68 -4.27
CA SER A 27 -2.06 12.13 -4.36
C SER A 27 -1.42 11.84 -5.70
N SER A 28 -0.32 12.53 -6.01
CA SER A 28 0.53 12.11 -7.14
C SER A 28 1.36 10.90 -6.75
N TYR A 29 1.88 10.88 -5.52
CA TYR A 29 2.73 9.81 -5.02
C TYR A 29 2.28 9.36 -3.63
N LEU A 30 2.06 8.06 -3.48
CA LEU A 30 1.77 7.40 -2.22
C LEU A 30 2.89 6.43 -1.88
N GLU A 31 3.48 6.55 -0.69
CA GLU A 31 4.41 5.57 -0.14
C GLU A 31 3.83 4.95 1.13
N VAL A 32 3.83 3.61 1.17
CA VAL A 32 3.29 2.82 2.26
C VAL A 32 4.34 1.90 2.84
N LEU A 33 4.55 1.99 4.16
CA LEU A 33 5.39 1.10 4.94
C LEU A 33 4.54 0.36 5.98
N ALA A 34 4.33 -0.94 5.80
CA ALA A 34 3.57 -1.78 6.74
C ALA A 34 4.44 -2.92 7.28
N LYS A 35 4.55 -3.06 8.61
CA LYS A 35 5.37 -4.10 9.25
C LYS A 35 4.70 -4.70 10.48
N MET A 36 5.02 -5.96 10.78
CA MET A 36 4.65 -6.66 12.02
C MET A 36 3.13 -6.57 12.28
N GLY A 37 2.34 -7.08 11.33
CA GLY A 37 0.87 -7.03 11.41
C GLY A 37 0.26 -5.65 11.22
N GLY A 38 1.03 -4.63 10.85
CA GLY A 38 0.48 -3.32 10.49
C GLY A 38 -0.45 -3.41 9.28
N VAL A 39 -1.55 -2.67 9.33
CA VAL A 39 -2.59 -2.64 8.31
C VAL A 39 -2.69 -1.25 7.68
N VAL A 40 -2.77 -1.18 6.35
CA VAL A 40 -3.02 0.07 5.62
C VAL A 40 -4.12 -0.15 4.58
N HIS A 41 -5.22 0.58 4.72
CA HIS A 41 -6.33 0.59 3.77
C HIS A 41 -6.35 1.89 2.98
N ALA A 42 -5.86 1.84 1.74
CA ALA A 42 -5.77 2.98 0.83
C ALA A 42 -6.36 2.68 -0.55
N SER A 43 -7.26 1.69 -0.66
CA SER A 43 -7.99 1.39 -1.90
C SER A 43 -8.84 2.56 -2.41
N HIS A 44 -9.25 3.47 -1.53
CA HIS A 44 -10.02 4.68 -1.84
C HIS A 44 -9.16 5.95 -1.87
N HIS A 45 -7.84 5.84 -1.79
CA HIS A 45 -6.92 6.95 -1.97
C HIS A 45 -6.35 6.88 -3.39
N ILE A 46 -6.79 7.79 -4.26
CA ILE A 46 -6.44 7.79 -5.68
C ILE A 46 -5.05 8.35 -5.86
N SER A 47 -4.04 7.47 -5.98
CA SER A 47 -2.67 7.84 -6.29
C SER A 47 -2.34 7.64 -7.77
N LYS A 48 -1.40 8.41 -8.33
CA LYS A 48 -0.86 8.11 -9.67
C LYS A 48 0.17 6.99 -9.58
N SER A 49 1.16 7.18 -8.71
CA SER A 49 2.19 6.19 -8.41
C SER A 49 2.11 5.75 -6.95
N ALA A 50 2.25 4.45 -6.71
CA ALA A 50 2.30 3.90 -5.36
C ALA A 50 3.52 3.01 -5.13
N TYR A 51 4.26 3.29 -4.06
CA TYR A 51 5.35 2.47 -3.56
C TYR A 51 4.95 1.77 -2.27
N VAL A 52 5.11 0.45 -2.18
CA VAL A 52 4.68 -0.34 -1.02
C VAL A 52 5.79 -1.25 -0.53
N SER A 53 6.11 -1.14 0.76
CA SER A 53 6.96 -2.08 1.48
C SER A 53 6.18 -2.73 2.61
N ALA A 54 5.84 -4.00 2.44
CA ALA A 54 5.02 -4.80 3.36
C ALA A 54 5.82 -5.99 3.91
N SER A 55 5.73 -6.25 5.21
CA SER A 55 6.45 -7.36 5.84
C SER A 55 5.82 -7.91 7.11
N MET A 56 6.11 -9.17 7.43
CA MET A 56 5.78 -9.82 8.71
C MET A 56 4.28 -9.80 9.00
N GLY A 57 3.49 -10.42 8.11
CA GLY A 57 2.04 -10.56 8.27
C GLY A 57 1.24 -9.26 8.17
N SER A 58 1.82 -8.20 7.58
CA SER A 58 1.11 -6.96 7.30
C SER A 58 0.09 -7.12 6.17
N ASP A 59 -1.01 -6.36 6.20
CA ASP A 59 -2.03 -6.30 5.15
C ASP A 59 -2.11 -4.87 4.57
N VAL A 60 -1.96 -4.75 3.25
CA VAL A 60 -1.98 -3.45 2.56
C VAL A 60 -2.91 -3.51 1.35
N THR A 61 -3.81 -2.53 1.24
CA THR A 61 -4.60 -2.27 0.02
C THR A 61 -4.31 -0.88 -0.52
N ILE A 62 -4.05 -0.74 -1.82
CA ILE A 62 -3.78 0.55 -2.48
C ILE A 62 -4.50 0.67 -3.83
N TYR A 63 -4.65 1.90 -4.32
CA TYR A 63 -5.03 2.18 -5.71
C TYR A 63 -3.94 3.02 -6.38
N ALA A 64 -3.55 2.67 -7.60
CA ALA A 64 -2.67 3.50 -8.42
C ALA A 64 -3.10 3.47 -9.89
N SER A 65 -3.05 4.62 -10.57
CA SER A 65 -3.47 4.75 -11.97
C SER A 65 -2.34 4.64 -12.99
N GLU A 66 -1.09 4.91 -12.61
CA GLU A 66 0.04 4.99 -13.54
C GLU A 66 1.13 3.95 -13.21
N GLU A 67 1.52 3.82 -11.95
CA GLU A 67 2.63 2.96 -11.53
C GLU A 67 2.41 2.31 -10.16
N VAL A 68 2.83 1.05 -10.03
CA VAL A 68 3.00 0.38 -8.74
C VAL A 68 4.38 -0.25 -8.63
N ASP A 69 5.03 -0.05 -7.48
CA ASP A 69 6.23 -0.78 -7.06
C ASP A 69 6.00 -1.38 -5.67
N ILE A 70 5.96 -2.70 -5.59
CA ILE A 70 5.52 -3.45 -4.41
C ILE A 70 6.58 -4.48 -4.01
N ALA A 71 7.07 -4.37 -2.79
CA ALA A 71 7.91 -5.37 -2.12
C ALA A 71 7.18 -5.96 -0.91
N ALA A 72 6.86 -7.26 -0.97
CA ALA A 72 6.18 -7.99 0.10
C ALA A 72 7.02 -9.18 0.60
N ASN A 73 7.19 -9.32 1.92
CA ASN A 73 8.01 -10.37 2.53
C ASN A 73 7.37 -10.97 3.79
N PHE A 74 7.79 -12.17 4.21
CA PHE A 74 7.42 -12.80 5.49
C PHE A 74 5.90 -12.85 5.73
N GLY A 75 5.16 -13.47 4.80
CA GLY A 75 3.71 -13.66 4.93
C GLY A 75 2.88 -12.38 4.85
N ALA A 76 3.43 -11.27 4.35
CA ALA A 76 2.65 -10.07 4.09
C ALA A 76 1.70 -10.25 2.90
N GLU A 77 0.55 -9.59 2.95
CA GLU A 77 -0.43 -9.55 1.88
C GLU A 77 -0.53 -8.12 1.34
N VAL A 78 -0.43 -7.97 0.02
CA VAL A 78 -0.64 -6.68 -0.66
C VAL A 78 -1.63 -6.85 -1.79
N LYS A 79 -2.67 -6.01 -1.79
CA LYS A 79 -3.65 -5.89 -2.87
C LYS A 79 -3.53 -4.51 -3.50
N TYR A 80 -3.49 -4.46 -4.82
CA TYR A 80 -3.55 -3.18 -5.53
C TYR A 80 -4.70 -3.18 -6.53
N SER A 81 -5.31 -2.02 -6.72
CA SER A 81 -6.38 -1.76 -7.67
C SER A 81 -5.98 -0.67 -8.66
N GLY A 82 -6.76 -0.52 -9.73
CA GLY A 82 -6.47 0.38 -10.85
C GLY A 82 -5.86 -0.35 -12.03
N ASP A 83 -5.41 0.39 -13.03
CA ASP A 83 -4.75 -0.18 -14.21
C ASP A 83 -3.41 0.50 -14.50
N PRO A 84 -2.44 0.42 -13.56
CA PRO A 84 -1.14 1.04 -13.75
C PRO A 84 -0.43 0.41 -14.96
N VAL A 85 0.22 1.27 -15.75
CA VAL A 85 0.99 0.87 -16.93
C VAL A 85 2.29 0.20 -16.52
N ILE A 86 2.90 0.68 -15.43
CA ILE A 86 4.15 0.16 -14.88
C ILE A 86 3.85 -0.65 -13.62
N ARG A 87 4.36 -1.89 -13.56
CA ARG A 87 4.14 -2.81 -12.43
C ARG A 87 5.43 -3.53 -12.07
N HIS A 88 6.00 -3.16 -10.94
CA HIS A 88 7.11 -3.88 -10.33
C HIS A 88 6.61 -4.56 -9.06
N THR A 89 6.70 -5.89 -9.01
CA THR A 89 6.23 -6.66 -7.85
C THR A 89 7.26 -7.71 -7.47
N ASN A 90 7.65 -7.73 -6.20
CA ASN A 90 8.60 -8.70 -5.64
C ASN A 90 8.02 -9.29 -4.35
N LYS A 91 7.70 -10.58 -4.38
CA LYS A 91 7.19 -11.33 -3.23
C LYS A 91 8.15 -12.43 -2.80
N ARG A 92 8.39 -12.55 -1.49
CA ARG A 92 9.28 -13.56 -0.90
C ARG A 92 8.72 -14.12 0.41
N MET A 93 9.22 -15.27 0.83
CA MET A 93 8.97 -15.83 2.17
C MET A 93 7.48 -15.92 2.52
N GLY A 94 6.69 -16.50 1.61
CA GLY A 94 5.25 -16.73 1.80
C GLY A 94 4.37 -15.49 1.68
N ALA A 95 4.91 -14.35 1.25
CA ALA A 95 4.11 -13.17 0.96
C ALA A 95 3.27 -13.33 -0.32
N ASP A 96 2.16 -12.61 -0.39
CA ASP A 96 1.31 -12.57 -1.57
C ASP A 96 1.04 -11.15 -2.06
N ILE A 97 0.97 -11.01 -3.38
CA ILE A 97 0.68 -9.75 -4.07
C ILE A 97 -0.36 -10.05 -5.14
N ASN A 98 -1.53 -9.43 -5.02
CA ASN A 98 -2.66 -9.64 -5.92
C ASN A 98 -3.18 -8.32 -6.49
N LYS A 99 -3.63 -8.36 -7.75
CA LYS A 99 -4.44 -7.30 -8.33
C LYS A 99 -5.92 -7.62 -8.01
N ASN A 100 -6.64 -6.66 -7.44
CA ASN A 100 -8.11 -6.74 -7.31
C ASN A 100 -8.81 -6.42 -8.64
#